data_AF-A0A7H1C2V7-F1
#
_entry.id   AF-A0A7H1C2V7-F1
#
_cell.length_a   1.000
_cell.length_b   1.000
_cell.length_c   1.000
_cell.angle_alpha   90.00
_cell.angle_beta   90.00
_cell.angle_gamma   90.00
#
_symmetry.space_group_name_H-M   'P 1'
#
loop_
_entity.id
_entity.type
_entity.pdbx_description
1 polymer ?
#
loop_
_entity_poly.entity_id
_entity_poly.type
_entity_poly.pdbx_seq_one_letter_code
_entity_poly.pdbx_strand_id
1 'polypeptide(L)'
;MSKPQNAPNVSKQPKGKPYEAYIIAGSNAWDKTKKQTVLEWTKSESDYQPIILGSKELREIDRLKLAVEVGTTSIYRAGTLTEAEKSAICQNLAKHSTAETVAFYDEALQLEENVSEYIARLRAEMGKDGGRVKAESDISISDNPTQKELLHAFLKWQPQPLARDTKLGINYLYNGIYWQALDNEMLERQIMAFFEEVDIDFSDRKITSLAKLVERKIPQMPDGSPDIIGFTNGKLNKHTGEFTAITKEDYLREVEDYEINPNSTDTPYFEQWLDFASNGNKNKREALLGALYAVLTNRHKWQLYFEVVGVAGAGKSIFGEIAKVINGRGNTTILDIGGFDEQTELAKIIGKSLVLSPEQPYYCGNADGLKRATGGEAVGVRLLYKQGIDYYPKIIFMYATNNVITFTDSRDGNQNSGHLRRKVTFYFGRKIPDDVRDDDFIEKVKGEIYGIIHRLLNTFPNPEQAREALLSHQKQGEAIEMQRESNHLISFATHFKIDNSKPISMRWGSTRTSLNESKALYKAYLFFCDCIGQKPLSLQHFKRAFPEALKASGEQAQIIEVMKTGNKTLNISYKDYQSTMDEWRDG
;
A
#
# COMPACT_ATOMS: atom_id res chain seq x y z
N MET A 1 49.32 23.13 -1.10
CA MET A 1 48.59 21.85 -1.17
C MET A 1 49.55 20.75 -1.59
N SER A 2 49.66 19.66 -0.82
CA SER A 2 50.54 18.53 -1.12
C SER A 2 50.05 17.78 -2.36
N LYS A 3 50.96 17.30 -3.21
CA LYS A 3 50.62 16.44 -4.35
C LYS A 3 49.89 15.17 -3.84
N PRO A 4 48.77 14.76 -4.46
CA PRO A 4 48.07 13.52 -4.08
C PRO A 4 49.01 12.32 -4.22
N GLN A 5 48.94 11.40 -3.25
CA GLN A 5 49.78 10.21 -3.18
C GLN A 5 49.12 9.04 -3.94
N ASN A 6 49.90 8.08 -4.41
CA ASN A 6 49.34 6.88 -5.02
C ASN A 6 48.72 5.99 -3.94
N ALA A 7 47.58 5.35 -4.24
CA ALA A 7 47.02 4.38 -3.31
C ALA A 7 47.97 3.17 -3.11
N PRO A 8 47.85 2.44 -2.00
CA PRO A 8 48.73 1.30 -1.72
C PRO A 8 48.79 0.32 -2.89
N ASN A 9 50.00 -0.10 -3.28
CA ASN A 9 50.26 -1.07 -4.35
C ASN A 9 49.78 -0.69 -5.77
N VAL A 10 49.29 0.53 -6.01
CA VAL A 10 48.92 0.99 -7.37
C VAL A 10 50.10 0.91 -8.33
N SER A 11 51.30 1.27 -7.88
CA SER A 11 52.52 1.20 -8.72
C SER A 11 52.99 -0.23 -9.02
N LYS A 12 52.38 -1.24 -8.39
CA LYS A 12 52.69 -2.66 -8.56
C LYS A 12 51.69 -3.38 -9.46
N GLN A 13 50.68 -2.66 -9.98
CA GLN A 13 49.69 -3.24 -10.88
C GLN A 13 50.27 -3.43 -12.29
N PRO A 14 49.82 -4.46 -13.02
CA PRO A 14 50.18 -4.64 -14.43
C PRO A 14 49.68 -3.45 -15.27
N LYS A 15 50.29 -3.25 -16.45
CA LYS A 15 49.97 -2.16 -17.38
C LYS A 15 49.64 -2.68 -18.77
N GLY A 16 48.61 -2.12 -19.38
CA GLY A 16 48.12 -2.44 -20.72
C GLY A 16 46.92 -3.38 -20.74
N LYS A 17 46.25 -3.48 -21.90
CA LYS A 17 45.23 -4.50 -22.15
C LYS A 17 45.94 -5.79 -22.65
N PRO A 18 45.56 -7.00 -22.18
CA PRO A 18 44.30 -7.34 -21.50
C PRO A 18 44.42 -7.47 -19.96
N TYR A 19 45.40 -6.84 -19.31
CA TYR A 19 45.62 -7.05 -17.88
C TYR A 19 44.48 -6.53 -16.99
N GLU A 20 44.39 -7.10 -15.80
CA GLU A 20 43.39 -6.79 -14.76
C GLU A 20 44.07 -6.34 -13.46
N ALA A 21 43.46 -5.36 -12.77
CA ALA A 21 43.86 -4.93 -11.44
C ALA A 21 42.85 -5.36 -10.37
N TYR A 22 43.33 -5.83 -9.22
CA TYR A 22 42.50 -6.21 -8.08
C TYR A 22 42.58 -5.17 -6.97
N ILE A 23 41.40 -4.70 -6.53
CA ILE A 23 41.25 -3.80 -5.40
C ILE A 23 40.50 -4.55 -4.30
N ILE A 24 40.99 -4.51 -3.06
CA ILE A 24 40.26 -5.01 -1.89
C ILE A 24 39.84 -3.79 -1.09
N ALA A 25 38.54 -3.61 -0.87
CA ALA A 25 37.98 -2.39 -0.28
C ALA A 25 36.96 -2.69 0.83
N GLY A 26 37.03 -1.92 1.92
CA GLY A 26 36.09 -1.98 3.03
C GLY A 26 36.75 -2.01 4.40
N SER A 27 35.94 -2.10 5.46
CA SER A 27 36.42 -2.04 6.85
C SER A 27 37.47 -3.10 7.21
N ASN A 28 37.45 -4.25 6.54
CA ASN A 28 38.37 -5.37 6.76
C ASN A 28 39.38 -5.57 5.61
N ALA A 29 39.63 -4.55 4.78
CA ALA A 29 40.50 -4.70 3.59
C ALA A 29 41.95 -5.11 3.90
N TRP A 30 42.44 -4.84 5.11
CA TRP A 30 43.79 -5.23 5.55
C TRP A 30 43.89 -6.66 6.12
N ASP A 31 42.79 -7.44 6.11
CA ASP A 31 42.80 -8.83 6.53
C ASP A 31 43.63 -9.71 5.57
N LYS A 32 44.67 -10.35 6.11
CA LYS A 32 45.56 -11.24 5.36
C LYS A 32 44.84 -12.44 4.78
N THR A 33 43.84 -12.98 5.49
CA THR A 33 43.04 -14.12 5.06
C THR A 33 42.22 -13.75 3.83
N LYS A 34 41.55 -12.60 3.87
CA LYS A 34 40.74 -12.10 2.75
C LYS A 34 41.61 -11.82 1.51
N LYS A 35 42.77 -11.21 1.71
CA LYS A 35 43.76 -11.04 0.64
C LYS A 35 44.17 -12.37 0.02
N GLN A 36 44.47 -13.38 0.85
CA GLN A 36 44.86 -14.70 0.37
C GLN A 36 43.74 -15.36 -0.45
N THR A 37 42.48 -15.31 0.04
CA THR A 37 41.32 -15.86 -0.66
C THR A 37 41.10 -15.23 -2.03
N VAL A 38 41.23 -13.90 -2.14
CA VAL A 38 41.12 -13.19 -3.42
C VAL A 38 42.20 -13.66 -4.39
N LEU A 39 43.46 -13.74 -3.95
CA LEU A 39 44.59 -14.15 -4.80
C LEU A 39 44.49 -15.61 -5.28
N GLU A 40 44.02 -16.51 -4.42
CA GLU A 40 43.79 -17.92 -4.76
C GLU A 40 42.65 -18.08 -5.78
N TRP A 41 41.55 -17.37 -5.57
CA TRP A 41 40.38 -17.43 -6.46
C TRP A 41 40.68 -16.88 -7.85
N THR A 42 41.41 -15.75 -7.93
CA THR A 42 41.83 -15.15 -9.21
C THR A 42 43.00 -15.89 -9.87
N LYS A 43 43.62 -16.86 -9.19
CA LYS A 43 44.84 -17.56 -9.64
C LYS A 43 45.98 -16.59 -9.96
N SER A 44 46.13 -15.57 -9.12
CA SER A 44 47.18 -14.54 -9.28
C SER A 44 48.59 -15.12 -9.14
N GLU A 45 49.58 -14.47 -9.76
CA GLU A 45 51.00 -14.79 -9.55
C GLU A 45 51.39 -14.63 -8.07
N SER A 46 52.36 -15.45 -7.61
CA SER A 46 52.71 -15.57 -6.19
C SER A 46 53.18 -14.27 -5.52
N ASP A 47 53.65 -13.30 -6.30
CA ASP A 47 54.14 -12.00 -5.86
C ASP A 47 53.16 -10.85 -6.12
N TYR A 48 51.98 -11.12 -6.68
CA TYR A 48 50.97 -10.10 -6.98
C TYR A 48 50.47 -9.41 -5.70
N GLN A 49 50.39 -8.08 -5.74
CA GLN A 49 49.95 -7.28 -4.61
C GLN A 49 48.71 -6.45 -4.99
N PRO A 50 47.51 -6.81 -4.49
CA PRO A 50 46.30 -6.05 -4.78
C PRO A 50 46.37 -4.67 -4.10
N ILE A 51 45.63 -3.73 -4.68
CA ILE A 51 45.42 -2.41 -4.08
C ILE A 51 44.52 -2.60 -2.86
N ILE A 52 44.93 -2.04 -1.71
CA ILE A 52 44.15 -2.16 -0.47
C ILE A 52 43.57 -0.80 -0.12
N LEU A 53 42.25 -0.74 0.02
CA LEU A 53 41.49 0.43 0.44
C LEU A 53 40.74 0.12 1.75
N GLY A 54 41.45 0.26 2.87
CA GLY A 54 40.85 0.13 4.20
C GLY A 54 40.12 1.41 4.63
N SER A 55 39.53 1.42 5.82
CA SER A 55 38.79 2.58 6.34
C SER A 55 39.59 3.89 6.34
N LYS A 56 40.92 3.81 6.50
CA LYS A 56 41.79 5.00 6.42
C LYS A 56 41.91 5.50 4.99
N GLU A 57 42.22 4.60 4.06
CA GLU A 57 42.38 4.94 2.64
C GLU A 57 41.07 5.43 2.02
N LEU A 58 39.93 4.85 2.42
CA LEU A 58 38.60 5.25 1.98
C LEU A 58 38.23 6.66 2.46
N ARG A 59 38.53 7.02 3.72
CA ARG A 59 38.34 8.39 4.25
C ARG A 59 39.21 9.43 3.56
N GLU A 60 40.35 9.02 3.01
CA GLU A 60 41.31 9.90 2.34
C GLU A 60 41.35 9.68 0.83
N ILE A 61 40.31 9.05 0.24
CA ILE A 61 40.33 8.60 -1.15
C ILE A 61 40.52 9.75 -2.16
N ASP A 62 40.04 10.95 -1.85
CA ASP A 62 40.23 12.16 -2.67
C ASP A 62 41.70 12.64 -2.71
N ARG A 63 42.50 12.22 -1.73
CA ARG A 63 43.95 12.51 -1.65
C ARG A 63 44.78 11.38 -2.26
N LEU A 64 44.15 10.27 -2.64
CA LEU A 64 44.77 9.11 -3.27
C LEU A 64 44.56 9.12 -4.79
N LYS A 65 45.44 8.42 -5.51
CA LYS A 65 45.30 8.16 -6.94
C LYS A 65 45.23 6.66 -7.21
N LEU A 66 44.08 6.18 -7.70
CA LEU A 66 43.88 4.85 -8.27
C LEU A 66 44.25 4.86 -9.77
N ALA A 67 45.51 5.20 -10.05
CA ALA A 67 46.01 5.33 -11.42
C ALA A 67 46.38 3.98 -12.04
N VAL A 68 45.39 3.12 -12.27
CA VAL A 68 45.58 1.80 -12.89
C VAL A 68 45.42 1.88 -14.40
N GLU A 69 46.45 1.45 -15.13
CA GLU A 69 46.50 1.47 -16.60
C GLU A 69 46.14 0.07 -17.16
N VAL A 70 44.97 -0.46 -16.80
CA VAL A 70 44.51 -1.82 -17.14
C VAL A 70 43.23 -1.80 -17.99
N GLY A 71 42.84 -2.95 -18.53
CA GLY A 71 41.55 -3.12 -19.21
C GLY A 71 40.39 -3.32 -18.22
N THR A 72 40.63 -4.10 -17.17
CA THR A 72 39.62 -4.50 -16.18
C THR A 72 40.07 -4.16 -14.76
N THR A 73 39.16 -3.73 -13.89
CA THR A 73 39.39 -3.55 -12.46
C THR A 73 38.29 -4.22 -11.65
N SER A 74 38.66 -5.20 -10.84
CA SER A 74 37.73 -5.93 -9.97
C SER A 74 37.93 -5.52 -8.52
N ILE A 75 36.85 -5.10 -7.87
CA ILE A 75 36.85 -4.55 -6.52
C ILE A 75 36.15 -5.53 -5.58
N TYR A 76 36.93 -6.18 -4.71
CA TYR A 76 36.43 -7.17 -3.76
C TYR A 76 36.12 -6.53 -2.42
N ARG A 77 34.86 -6.64 -1.99
CA ARG A 77 34.43 -6.15 -0.69
C ARG A 77 35.05 -6.97 0.44
N ALA A 78 35.55 -6.26 1.44
CA ALA A 78 36.07 -6.83 2.68
C ALA A 78 35.49 -6.07 3.87
N GLY A 79 34.50 -6.65 4.54
CA GLY A 79 33.72 -5.99 5.58
C GLY A 79 32.69 -5.02 4.99
N THR A 80 32.40 -3.97 5.73
CA THR A 80 31.45 -2.93 5.32
C THR A 80 32.10 -2.00 4.30
N LEU A 81 31.40 -1.76 3.19
CA LEU A 81 31.73 -0.76 2.19
C LEU A 81 30.44 -0.02 1.84
N THR A 82 30.37 1.26 2.18
CA THR A 82 29.15 2.08 2.00
C THR A 82 29.00 2.53 0.54
N GLU A 83 27.78 2.86 0.13
CA GLU A 83 27.51 3.37 -1.23
C GLU A 83 28.24 4.70 -1.54
N ALA A 84 28.47 5.53 -0.52
CA ALA A 84 29.29 6.72 -0.65
C ALA A 84 30.77 6.38 -0.95
N GLU A 85 31.31 5.36 -0.27
CA GLU A 85 32.69 4.88 -0.52
C GLU A 85 32.82 4.21 -1.89
N LYS A 86 31.85 3.39 -2.31
CA LYS A 86 31.80 2.82 -3.67
C LYS A 86 31.80 3.93 -4.73
N SER A 87 30.94 4.94 -4.54
CA SER A 87 30.86 6.10 -5.43
C SER A 87 32.19 6.86 -5.52
N ALA A 88 32.87 7.06 -4.39
CA ALA A 88 34.17 7.74 -4.34
C ALA A 88 35.29 6.93 -5.04
N ILE A 89 35.29 5.60 -4.92
CA ILE A 89 36.19 4.71 -5.67
C ILE A 89 35.95 4.87 -7.17
N CYS A 90 34.68 4.87 -7.59
CA CYS A 90 34.31 5.03 -9.00
C CYS A 90 34.76 6.39 -9.57
N GLN A 91 34.56 7.49 -8.85
CA GLN A 91 35.01 8.81 -9.27
C GLN A 91 36.53 8.89 -9.40
N ASN A 92 37.27 8.29 -8.45
CA ASN A 92 38.72 8.25 -8.50
C ASN A 92 39.24 7.44 -9.69
N LEU A 93 38.66 6.24 -9.92
CA LEU A 93 38.96 5.40 -11.08
C LEU A 93 38.62 6.10 -12.41
N ALA A 94 37.48 6.78 -12.50
CA ALA A 94 37.11 7.51 -13.71
C ALA A 94 38.15 8.60 -14.06
N LYS A 95 38.67 9.30 -13.05
CA LYS A 95 39.63 10.40 -13.20
C LYS A 95 41.07 9.96 -13.46
N HIS A 96 41.47 8.81 -12.92
CA HIS A 96 42.88 8.42 -12.86
C HIS A 96 43.22 7.10 -13.54
N SER A 97 42.24 6.22 -13.82
CA SER A 97 42.46 4.92 -14.45
C SER A 97 42.01 4.86 -15.90
N THR A 98 42.51 3.86 -16.64
CA THR A 98 42.06 3.54 -18.00
C THR A 98 41.10 2.35 -18.07
N ALA A 99 40.71 1.77 -16.94
CA ALA A 99 39.90 0.55 -16.89
C ALA A 99 38.53 0.75 -17.55
N GLU A 100 38.18 -0.08 -18.53
CA GLU A 100 36.90 -0.03 -19.24
C GLU A 100 35.84 -0.87 -18.55
N THR A 101 36.26 -1.99 -17.98
CA THR A 101 35.40 -2.87 -17.20
C THR A 101 35.72 -2.70 -15.72
N VAL A 102 34.72 -2.31 -14.93
CA VAL A 102 34.85 -2.16 -13.48
C VAL A 102 33.66 -2.81 -12.79
N ALA A 103 33.93 -3.67 -11.82
CA ALA A 103 32.89 -4.41 -11.09
C ALA A 103 33.23 -4.57 -9.61
N PHE A 104 32.19 -4.55 -8.77
CA PHE A 104 32.24 -4.91 -7.36
C PHE A 104 31.85 -6.37 -7.17
N TYR A 105 32.55 -7.02 -6.24
CA TYR A 105 32.31 -8.39 -5.83
C TYR A 105 32.11 -8.43 -4.32
N ASP A 106 31.18 -9.25 -3.87
CA ASP A 106 30.84 -9.39 -2.46
C ASP A 106 31.90 -10.17 -1.66
N GLU A 107 31.61 -10.46 -0.39
CA GLU A 107 32.53 -11.23 0.46
C GLU A 107 32.68 -12.69 0.01
N ALA A 108 31.71 -13.24 -0.72
CA ALA A 108 31.75 -14.58 -1.32
C ALA A 108 32.41 -14.60 -2.71
N LEU A 109 32.95 -13.47 -3.17
CA LEU A 109 33.56 -13.27 -4.50
C LEU A 109 32.55 -13.43 -5.65
N GLN A 110 31.26 -13.24 -5.38
CA GLN A 110 30.21 -13.18 -6.40
C GLN A 110 30.06 -11.75 -6.91
N LEU A 111 29.69 -11.59 -8.17
CA LEU A 111 29.44 -10.27 -8.76
C LEU A 111 28.31 -9.59 -7.99
N GLU A 112 28.61 -8.48 -7.33
CA GLU A 112 27.67 -7.65 -6.59
C GLU A 112 27.08 -6.58 -7.50
N GLU A 113 27.94 -5.92 -8.28
CA GLU A 113 27.57 -4.77 -9.11
C GLU A 113 28.54 -4.57 -10.27
N ASN A 114 28.04 -4.31 -11.48
CA ASN A 114 28.88 -3.89 -12.61
C ASN A 114 28.71 -2.38 -12.85
N VAL A 115 29.78 -1.62 -12.65
CA VAL A 115 29.77 -0.15 -12.71
C VAL A 115 30.47 0.40 -13.95
N SER A 116 30.73 -0.44 -14.96
CA SER A 116 31.44 -0.05 -16.19
C SER A 116 30.75 1.11 -16.92
N GLU A 117 29.42 1.06 -17.06
CA GLU A 117 28.64 2.14 -17.69
C GLU A 117 28.62 3.42 -16.84
N TYR A 118 28.65 3.28 -15.51
CA TYR A 118 28.75 4.42 -14.60
C TYR A 118 30.10 5.13 -14.74
N ILE A 119 31.21 4.38 -14.77
CA ILE A 119 32.56 4.91 -15.04
C ILE A 119 32.63 5.58 -16.41
N ALA A 120 32.03 4.97 -17.45
CA ALA A 120 32.00 5.54 -18.80
C ALA A 120 31.26 6.89 -18.83
N ARG A 121 30.13 7.00 -18.13
CA ARG A 121 29.39 8.27 -17.96
C ARG A 121 30.22 9.32 -17.24
N LEU A 122 30.84 8.97 -16.11
CA LEU A 122 31.72 9.87 -15.37
C LEU A 122 32.87 10.41 -16.24
N ARG A 123 33.48 9.56 -17.07
CA ARG A 123 34.54 9.98 -18.01
C ARG A 123 34.02 10.86 -19.14
N ALA A 124 32.83 10.57 -19.68
CA ALA A 124 32.21 11.38 -20.73
C ALA A 124 31.82 12.77 -20.21
N GLU A 125 31.40 12.87 -18.95
CA GLU A 125 31.16 14.13 -18.25
C GLU A 125 32.47 14.90 -18.02
N MET A 126 33.54 14.22 -17.56
CA MET A 126 34.88 14.83 -17.39
C MET A 126 35.52 15.26 -18.72
N GLY A 127 35.25 14.55 -19.83
CA GLY A 127 35.80 14.85 -21.16
C GLY A 127 35.18 16.07 -21.84
N LYS A 128 34.06 16.60 -21.33
CA LYS A 128 33.46 17.85 -21.78
C LYS A 128 34.06 19.09 -21.11
N ASP A 129 34.82 18.92 -20.03
CA ASP A 129 35.53 19.99 -19.32
C ASP A 129 37.05 19.87 -19.52
N GLY A 130 37.54 20.46 -20.60
CA GLY A 130 38.96 20.67 -20.82
C GLY A 130 39.53 21.77 -19.91
N GLY A 131 39.98 21.41 -18.70
CA GLY A 131 41.11 22.07 -18.05
C GLY A 131 40.87 22.86 -16.75
N ARG A 132 41.27 22.20 -15.64
CA ARG A 132 41.75 22.68 -14.31
C ARG A 132 40.79 22.87 -13.11
N VAL A 133 40.81 21.83 -12.25
CA VAL A 133 41.19 21.80 -10.81
C VAL A 133 40.51 22.77 -9.82
N LYS A 134 39.58 22.22 -9.03
CA LYS A 134 39.53 22.12 -7.55
C LYS A 134 38.19 21.44 -7.22
N ALA A 135 38.09 20.70 -6.11
CA ALA A 135 36.80 20.54 -5.46
C ALA A 135 36.47 21.87 -4.77
N GLU A 136 36.20 22.88 -5.59
CA GLU A 136 35.44 24.07 -5.26
C GLU A 136 34.21 23.88 -6.12
N SER A 137 33.04 23.89 -5.52
CA SER A 137 31.78 23.87 -6.26
C SER A 137 31.90 24.84 -7.44
N ASP A 138 31.60 24.39 -8.67
CA ASP A 138 31.63 25.18 -9.92
C ASP A 138 30.58 26.31 -9.96
N ILE A 139 30.23 26.81 -8.79
CA ILE A 139 29.22 27.81 -8.50
C ILE A 139 29.97 29.11 -8.27
N SER A 140 30.25 29.81 -9.36
CA SER A 140 30.77 31.17 -9.28
C SER A 140 29.65 32.10 -8.80
N ILE A 141 29.82 32.66 -7.60
CA ILE A 141 28.92 33.64 -7.02
C ILE A 141 29.68 34.95 -6.83
N SER A 142 29.04 36.09 -7.16
CA SER A 142 29.64 37.41 -6.97
C SER A 142 29.65 37.81 -5.49
N ASP A 143 30.50 38.77 -5.10
CA ASP A 143 30.58 39.25 -3.71
C ASP A 143 29.25 39.81 -3.17
N ASN A 144 28.39 40.30 -4.06
CA ASN A 144 27.04 40.80 -3.74
C ASN A 144 26.00 40.16 -4.66
N PRO A 145 25.67 38.89 -4.44
CA PRO A 145 24.95 38.12 -5.42
C PRO A 145 23.48 38.49 -5.49
N THR A 146 23.00 38.65 -6.72
CA THR A 146 21.59 38.90 -6.97
C THR A 146 20.75 37.67 -6.63
N GLN A 147 19.46 37.85 -6.35
CA GLN A 147 18.55 36.71 -6.13
C GLN A 147 18.50 35.74 -7.32
N LYS A 148 18.70 36.25 -8.54
CA LYS A 148 18.78 35.44 -9.76
C LYS A 148 20.04 34.60 -9.78
N GLU A 149 21.19 35.18 -9.42
CA GLU A 149 22.45 34.45 -9.28
C GLU A 149 22.33 33.34 -8.23
N LEU A 150 21.83 33.67 -7.03
CA LEU A 150 21.62 32.68 -5.96
C LEU A 150 20.69 31.54 -6.37
N LEU A 151 19.62 31.84 -7.11
CA LEU A 151 18.70 30.84 -7.64
C LEU A 151 19.39 29.89 -8.63
N HIS A 152 20.13 30.46 -9.60
CA HIS A 152 20.85 29.65 -10.59
C HIS A 152 21.95 28.82 -9.93
N ALA A 153 22.66 29.41 -8.97
CA ALA A 153 23.70 28.78 -8.18
C ALA A 153 23.15 27.62 -7.35
N PHE A 154 22.05 27.82 -6.62
CA PHE A 154 21.39 26.77 -5.85
C PHE A 154 20.92 25.60 -6.73
N LEU A 155 20.29 25.89 -7.88
CA LEU A 155 19.82 24.85 -8.80
C LEU A 155 20.98 24.07 -9.46
N LYS A 156 22.16 24.67 -9.56
CA LYS A 156 23.39 23.97 -10.00
C LYS A 156 24.02 23.18 -8.86
N TRP A 157 23.96 23.71 -7.64
CA TRP A 157 24.45 23.06 -6.42
C TRP A 157 23.67 21.80 -6.06
N GLN A 158 22.36 21.81 -6.27
CA GLN A 158 21.48 20.69 -5.96
C GLN A 158 21.49 19.68 -7.12
N PRO A 159 22.27 18.57 -7.04
CA PRO A 159 22.39 17.63 -8.15
C PRO A 159 21.09 16.85 -8.41
N GLN A 160 20.24 16.74 -7.39
CA GLN A 160 19.00 15.99 -7.49
C GLN A 160 17.90 16.85 -8.10
N PRO A 161 17.22 16.37 -9.16
CA PRO A 161 16.15 17.12 -9.80
C PRO A 161 15.01 17.50 -8.84
N LEU A 162 14.56 18.75 -8.93
CA LEU A 162 13.39 19.25 -8.23
C LEU A 162 12.21 19.41 -9.19
N ALA A 163 11.00 19.20 -8.69
CA ALA A 163 9.75 19.49 -9.39
C ALA A 163 8.66 19.93 -8.40
N ARG A 164 7.61 20.59 -8.88
CA ARG A 164 6.49 21.04 -8.03
C ARG A 164 5.16 20.57 -8.56
N ASP A 165 4.39 19.90 -7.72
CA ASP A 165 2.96 19.71 -7.97
C ASP A 165 2.25 21.02 -7.63
N THR A 166 1.86 21.79 -8.64
CA THR A 166 1.25 23.11 -8.45
C THR A 166 -0.17 23.03 -7.91
N LYS A 167 -0.87 21.91 -8.13
CA LYS A 167 -2.23 21.68 -7.63
C LYS A 167 -2.21 21.46 -6.12
N LEU A 168 -1.31 20.58 -5.66
CA LEU A 168 -1.13 20.30 -4.25
C LEU A 168 -0.25 21.34 -3.54
N GLY A 169 0.59 22.06 -4.30
CA GLY A 169 1.63 22.96 -3.81
C GLY A 169 2.69 22.25 -2.98
N ILE A 170 3.05 21.03 -3.41
CA ILE A 170 4.07 20.19 -2.78
C ILE A 170 5.29 20.18 -3.70
N ASN A 171 6.48 20.39 -3.13
CA ASN A 171 7.74 20.22 -3.85
C ASN A 171 8.18 18.76 -3.80
N TYR A 172 8.91 18.32 -4.80
CA TYR A 172 9.42 16.97 -4.91
C TYR A 172 10.88 16.98 -5.32
N LEU A 173 11.65 16.05 -4.76
CA LEU A 173 13.04 15.80 -5.04
C LEU A 173 13.16 14.39 -5.62
N TYR A 174 13.83 14.25 -6.76
CA TYR A 174 14.08 12.94 -7.34
C TYR A 174 15.29 12.28 -6.66
N ASN A 175 15.05 11.18 -5.94
CA ASN A 175 16.08 10.48 -5.16
C ASN A 175 16.88 9.45 -5.96
N GLY A 176 16.68 9.37 -7.27
CA GLY A 176 17.28 8.36 -8.15
C GLY A 176 16.35 7.19 -8.49
N ILE A 177 15.26 7.02 -7.73
CA ILE A 177 14.24 5.99 -7.97
C ILE A 177 12.89 6.65 -8.20
N TYR A 178 12.43 7.51 -7.29
CA TYR A 178 11.14 8.18 -7.37
C TYR A 178 11.21 9.62 -6.87
N TRP A 179 10.11 10.35 -7.05
CA TRP A 179 9.95 11.73 -6.62
C TRP A 179 9.44 11.76 -5.18
N GLN A 180 10.36 11.97 -4.24
CA GLN A 180 10.05 12.06 -2.82
C GLN A 180 9.50 13.45 -2.49
N ALA A 181 8.43 13.51 -1.71
CA ALA A 181 7.89 14.77 -1.22
C ALA A 181 8.96 15.52 -0.40
N LEU A 182 9.17 16.78 -0.77
CA LEU A 182 10.07 17.71 -0.11
C LEU A 182 9.22 18.79 0.52
N ASP A 183 9.09 18.76 1.84
CA ASP A 183 8.41 19.82 2.57
C ASP A 183 9.21 21.14 2.53
N ASN A 184 8.55 22.23 2.89
CA ASN A 184 9.15 23.56 2.83
C ASN A 184 10.34 23.71 3.79
N GLU A 185 10.26 23.11 4.98
CA GLU A 185 11.35 23.17 5.96
C GLU A 185 12.61 22.49 5.42
N MET A 186 12.47 21.33 4.78
CA MET A 186 13.57 20.60 4.19
C MET A 186 14.18 21.35 3.00
N LEU A 187 13.35 21.99 2.16
CA LEU A 187 13.85 22.88 1.10
C LEU A 187 14.64 24.06 1.69
N GLU A 188 14.14 24.68 2.76
CA GLU A 188 14.82 25.77 3.45
C GLU A 188 16.14 25.31 4.08
N ARG A 189 16.19 24.10 4.65
CA ARG A 189 17.42 23.47 5.14
C ARG A 189 18.44 23.22 4.03
N GLN A 190 18.01 22.76 2.85
CA GLN A 190 18.90 22.62 1.69
C GLN A 190 19.46 23.97 1.24
N ILE A 191 18.64 25.02 1.28
CA ILE A 191 19.08 26.38 0.96
C ILE A 191 20.08 26.91 1.99
N MET A 192 19.88 26.63 3.29
CA MET A 192 20.86 26.97 4.32
C MET A 192 22.19 26.26 4.08
N ALA A 193 22.17 24.94 3.86
CA ALA A 193 23.38 24.17 3.56
C ALA A 193 24.10 24.70 2.29
N PHE A 194 23.34 25.10 1.27
CA PHE A 194 23.90 25.77 0.10
C PHE A 194 24.62 27.06 0.48
N PHE A 195 23.99 27.95 1.26
CA PHE A 195 24.61 29.22 1.67
C PHE A 195 25.87 29.02 2.52
N GLU A 196 25.88 28.01 3.39
CA GLU A 196 27.07 27.63 4.17
C GLU A 196 28.21 27.17 3.26
N GLU A 197 27.92 26.32 2.26
CA GLU A 197 28.91 25.80 1.31
C GLU A 197 29.55 26.91 0.45
N VAL A 198 28.75 27.92 0.07
CA VAL A 198 29.23 29.04 -0.76
C VAL A 198 29.69 30.26 0.05
N ASP A 199 29.80 30.14 1.38
CA ASP A 199 30.24 31.18 2.32
C ASP A 199 29.46 32.50 2.21
N ILE A 200 28.13 32.41 2.20
CA ILE A 200 27.23 33.57 2.11
C ILE A 200 26.41 33.72 3.38
N ASP A 201 26.48 34.88 4.02
CA ASP A 201 25.59 35.22 5.14
C ASP A 201 24.11 35.13 4.74
N PHE A 202 23.30 34.60 5.66
CA PHE A 202 21.88 34.43 5.46
C PHE A 202 21.03 34.86 6.66
N SER A 203 19.76 35.10 6.36
CA SER A 203 18.70 35.37 7.34
C SER A 203 17.45 34.60 6.91
N ASP A 204 16.52 34.42 7.84
CA ASP A 204 15.21 33.81 7.58
C ASP A 204 14.53 34.36 6.32
N ARG A 205 14.54 35.69 6.17
CA ARG A 205 13.98 36.37 5.00
C ARG A 205 14.69 36.01 3.69
N LYS A 206 16.02 35.85 3.72
CA LYS A 206 16.83 35.50 2.54
C LYS A 206 16.57 34.06 2.12
N ILE A 207 16.52 33.14 3.08
CA ILE A 207 16.19 31.72 2.87
C ILE A 207 14.79 31.59 2.28
N THR A 208 13.78 32.14 2.98
CA THR A 208 12.37 32.07 2.57
C THR A 208 12.16 32.70 1.18
N SER A 209 12.85 33.81 0.88
CA SER A 209 12.77 34.46 -0.43
C SER A 209 13.36 33.59 -1.53
N LEU A 210 14.49 32.91 -1.28
CA LEU A 210 15.08 32.02 -2.26
C LEU A 210 14.23 30.76 -2.46
N ALA A 211 13.68 30.19 -1.39
CA ALA A 211 12.76 29.05 -1.46
C ALA A 211 11.58 29.37 -2.39
N LYS A 212 10.90 30.51 -2.19
CA LYS A 212 9.80 30.96 -3.07
C LYS A 212 10.21 31.16 -4.54
N LEU A 213 11.47 31.53 -4.81
CA LEU A 213 11.99 31.65 -6.17
C LEU A 213 12.25 30.28 -6.78
N VAL A 214 12.80 29.34 -6.01
CA VAL A 214 12.99 27.93 -6.40
C VAL A 214 11.64 27.33 -6.79
N GLU A 215 10.64 27.43 -5.91
CA GLU A 215 9.28 26.92 -6.15
C GLU A 215 8.65 27.40 -7.47
N ARG A 216 8.95 28.64 -7.87
CA ARG A 216 8.44 29.24 -9.11
C ARG A 216 9.25 28.84 -10.35
N LYS A 217 10.51 28.45 -10.16
CA LYS A 217 11.45 28.18 -11.26
C LYS A 217 11.51 26.70 -11.62
N ILE A 218 11.38 25.81 -10.65
CA ILE A 218 11.45 24.37 -10.86
C ILE A 218 10.31 23.89 -11.78
N PRO A 219 10.53 22.82 -12.58
CA PRO A 219 9.51 22.27 -13.47
C PRO A 219 8.21 21.90 -12.74
N GLN A 220 7.08 22.09 -13.43
CA GLN A 220 5.80 21.58 -12.97
C GLN A 220 5.78 20.06 -13.09
N MET A 221 5.38 19.39 -12.00
CA MET A 221 5.21 17.95 -11.96
C MET A 221 3.87 17.56 -12.62
N PRO A 222 3.84 16.54 -13.48
CA PRO A 222 2.60 15.97 -13.99
C PRO A 222 1.73 15.36 -12.88
N ASP A 223 0.47 15.09 -13.23
CA ASP A 223 -0.39 14.25 -12.41
C ASP A 223 0.24 12.86 -12.25
N GLY A 224 0.02 12.21 -11.11
CA GLY A 224 0.52 10.85 -10.91
C GLY A 224 -0.06 9.88 -11.92
N SER A 225 0.71 8.87 -12.26
CA SER A 225 0.19 7.71 -12.97
C SER A 225 -0.42 6.73 -11.97
N PRO A 226 -1.76 6.72 -11.77
CA PRO A 226 -2.39 5.72 -10.92
C PRO A 226 -2.32 4.32 -11.54
N ASP A 227 -1.85 4.22 -12.78
CA ASP A 227 -1.82 2.99 -13.58
C ASP A 227 -0.51 2.21 -13.41
N ILE A 228 0.44 2.74 -12.63
CA ILE A 228 1.75 2.15 -12.38
C ILE A 228 1.93 1.92 -10.88
N ILE A 229 2.56 0.79 -10.53
CA ILE A 229 3.08 0.51 -9.19
C ILE A 229 4.60 0.46 -9.30
N GLY A 230 5.30 1.23 -8.46
CA GLY A 230 6.76 1.14 -8.36
C GLY A 230 7.18 0.20 -7.25
N PHE A 231 8.28 -0.52 -7.48
CA PHE A 231 8.98 -1.40 -6.55
C PHE A 231 10.46 -1.02 -6.55
N THR A 232 11.21 -1.46 -5.55
CA THR A 232 12.66 -1.20 -5.48
C THR A 232 13.43 -1.66 -6.72
N ASN A 233 12.99 -2.75 -7.38
CA ASN A 233 13.66 -3.31 -8.56
C ASN A 233 12.98 -3.01 -9.91
N GLY A 234 11.90 -2.21 -9.95
CA GLY A 234 11.23 -1.87 -11.21
C GLY A 234 9.81 -1.37 -11.03
N LYS A 235 9.08 -1.22 -12.13
CA LYS A 235 7.69 -0.76 -12.16
C LYS A 235 6.80 -1.75 -12.88
N LEU A 236 5.56 -1.86 -12.44
CA LEU A 236 4.53 -2.71 -13.01
C LEU A 236 3.38 -1.87 -13.55
N ASN A 237 3.01 -2.08 -14.81
CA ASN A 237 1.81 -1.49 -15.40
C ASN A 237 0.58 -2.33 -15.03
N LYS A 238 -0.41 -1.70 -14.37
CA LYS A 238 -1.60 -2.38 -13.84
C LYS A 238 -2.57 -2.89 -14.91
N HIS A 239 -2.51 -2.35 -16.13
CA HIS A 239 -3.39 -2.74 -17.24
C HIS A 239 -2.78 -3.83 -18.10
N THR A 240 -1.46 -3.80 -18.32
CA THR A 240 -0.77 -4.76 -19.19
C THR A 240 -0.09 -5.90 -18.41
N GLY A 241 0.21 -5.70 -17.13
CA GLY A 241 1.04 -6.62 -16.33
C GLY A 241 2.54 -6.53 -16.66
N GLU A 242 2.97 -5.60 -17.51
CA GLU A 242 4.36 -5.48 -17.92
C GLU A 242 5.24 -4.92 -16.79
N PHE A 243 6.36 -5.59 -16.53
CA PHE A 243 7.37 -5.17 -15.55
C PHE A 243 8.61 -4.63 -16.25
N THR A 244 8.98 -3.38 -15.96
CA THR A 244 10.09 -2.66 -16.61
C THR A 244 10.91 -1.85 -15.61
N ALA A 245 12.06 -1.31 -16.01
CA ALA A 245 12.85 -0.44 -15.14
C ALA A 245 12.12 0.89 -14.85
N ILE A 246 12.32 1.42 -13.64
CA ILE A 246 11.84 2.76 -13.29
C ILE A 246 12.68 3.82 -14.00
N THR A 247 12.01 4.84 -14.53
CA THR A 247 12.66 6.04 -15.05
C THR A 247 12.10 7.28 -14.36
N LYS A 248 12.85 8.37 -14.39
CA LYS A 248 12.44 9.67 -13.80
C LYS A 248 11.12 10.18 -14.40
N GLU A 249 10.89 9.88 -15.68
CA GLU A 249 9.72 10.28 -16.46
C GLU A 249 8.45 9.52 -16.09
N ASP A 250 8.51 8.52 -15.21
CA ASP A 250 7.32 7.85 -14.66
C ASP A 250 6.60 8.70 -13.60
N TYR A 251 7.29 9.70 -13.04
CA TYR A 251 6.76 10.60 -12.01
C TYR A 251 6.13 9.87 -10.80
N LEU A 252 6.67 8.69 -10.46
CA LEU A 252 6.27 7.95 -9.26
C LEU A 252 6.55 8.79 -8.03
N ARG A 253 5.56 8.91 -7.13
CA ARG A 253 5.70 9.65 -5.86
C ARG A 253 6.09 8.76 -4.69
N GLU A 254 5.96 7.45 -4.88
CA GLU A 254 6.23 6.42 -3.90
C GLU A 254 6.52 5.12 -4.64
N VAL A 255 7.33 4.27 -4.02
CA VAL A 255 7.59 2.88 -4.46
C VAL A 255 7.41 1.97 -3.25
N GLU A 256 7.00 0.74 -3.51
CA GLU A 256 6.99 -0.31 -2.52
C GLU A 256 8.44 -0.67 -2.12
N ASP A 257 8.64 -0.91 -0.82
CA ASP A 257 9.94 -1.15 -0.17
C ASP A 257 10.45 -2.60 -0.29
N TYR A 258 9.90 -3.35 -1.24
CA TYR A 258 10.26 -4.74 -1.52
C TYR A 258 10.40 -4.97 -3.03
N GLU A 259 11.07 -6.06 -3.39
CA GLU A 259 11.27 -6.48 -4.77
C GLU A 259 10.18 -7.45 -5.20
N ILE A 260 9.84 -7.44 -6.49
CA ILE A 260 8.98 -8.47 -7.08
C ILE A 260 9.79 -9.40 -7.99
N ASN A 261 9.41 -10.67 -8.06
CA ASN A 261 9.97 -11.63 -9.00
C ASN A 261 9.11 -11.69 -10.28
N PRO A 262 9.51 -11.03 -11.39
CA PRO A 262 8.75 -11.05 -12.63
C PRO A 262 8.81 -12.39 -13.37
N ASN A 263 9.56 -13.38 -12.87
CA ASN A 263 9.69 -14.70 -13.49
C ASN A 263 8.73 -15.75 -12.90
N SER A 264 7.95 -15.39 -11.87
CA SER A 264 7.02 -16.32 -11.21
C SER A 264 5.60 -15.78 -11.21
N THR A 265 4.67 -16.55 -11.76
CA THR A 265 3.23 -16.25 -11.72
C THR A 265 2.45 -17.15 -10.75
N ASP A 266 3.17 -17.94 -9.95
CA ASP A 266 2.58 -18.81 -8.94
C ASP A 266 1.93 -17.99 -7.83
N THR A 267 0.75 -18.43 -7.40
CA THR A 267 -0.10 -17.74 -6.41
C THR A 267 -0.68 -18.66 -5.32
N PRO A 268 0.09 -19.61 -4.74
CA PRO A 268 -0.45 -20.58 -3.77
C PRO A 268 -1.10 -19.96 -2.53
N TYR A 269 -0.53 -18.89 -1.95
CA TYR A 269 -1.06 -18.23 -0.76
C TYR A 269 -2.29 -17.40 -1.09
N PHE A 270 -2.28 -16.66 -2.20
CA PHE A 270 -3.45 -15.98 -2.71
C PHE A 270 -4.59 -16.95 -3.01
N GLU A 271 -4.30 -18.12 -3.59
CA GLU A 271 -5.29 -19.17 -3.81
C GLU A 271 -5.84 -19.75 -2.52
N GLN A 272 -4.97 -20.02 -1.54
CA GLN A 272 -5.38 -20.45 -0.21
C GLN A 272 -6.34 -19.43 0.42
N TRP A 273 -6.03 -18.14 0.35
CA TRP A 273 -6.92 -17.08 0.81
C TRP A 273 -8.23 -17.05 0.03
N LEU A 274 -8.19 -17.16 -1.29
CA LEU A 274 -9.38 -17.07 -2.13
C LEU A 274 -10.32 -18.26 -1.92
N ASP A 275 -9.78 -19.47 -1.72
CA ASP A 275 -10.55 -20.66 -1.35
C ASP A 275 -11.18 -20.53 0.04
N PHE A 276 -10.42 -20.00 1.01
CA PHE A 276 -10.94 -19.72 2.34
C PHE A 276 -12.03 -18.63 2.32
N ALA A 277 -11.80 -17.52 1.62
CA ALA A 277 -12.74 -16.40 1.56
C ALA A 277 -14.04 -16.78 0.81
N SER A 278 -13.92 -17.59 -0.25
CA SER A 278 -15.07 -18.01 -1.06
C SER A 278 -15.87 -19.16 -0.47
N ASN A 279 -15.26 -20.03 0.35
CA ASN A 279 -15.93 -21.18 0.96
C ASN A 279 -16.66 -22.09 -0.04
N GLY A 280 -16.03 -22.35 -1.20
CA GLY A 280 -16.63 -23.15 -2.28
C GLY A 280 -17.77 -22.44 -3.04
N ASN A 281 -18.13 -21.21 -2.68
CA ASN A 281 -19.08 -20.40 -3.44
C ASN A 281 -18.38 -19.80 -4.66
N LYS A 282 -18.65 -20.38 -5.84
CA LYS A 282 -18.05 -19.95 -7.12
C LYS A 282 -18.39 -18.49 -7.46
N ASN A 283 -19.61 -18.04 -7.20
CA ASN A 283 -20.00 -16.65 -7.48
C ASN A 283 -19.21 -15.67 -6.61
N LYS A 284 -19.12 -15.95 -5.30
CA LYS A 284 -18.30 -15.16 -4.38
C LYS A 284 -16.83 -15.15 -4.77
N ARG A 285 -16.28 -16.31 -5.19
CA ARG A 285 -14.90 -16.42 -5.70
C ARG A 285 -14.68 -15.51 -6.91
N GLU A 286 -15.55 -15.57 -7.91
CA GLU A 286 -15.47 -14.70 -9.09
C GLU A 286 -15.65 -13.22 -8.75
N ALA A 287 -16.55 -12.90 -7.83
CA ALA A 287 -16.78 -11.52 -7.39
C ALA A 287 -15.62 -10.95 -6.57
N LEU A 288 -14.94 -11.75 -5.73
CA LEU A 288 -13.71 -11.35 -5.04
C LEU A 288 -12.63 -10.98 -6.05
N LEU A 289 -12.42 -11.82 -7.07
CA LEU A 289 -11.52 -11.53 -8.18
C LEU A 289 -11.97 -10.26 -8.94
N GLY A 290 -13.28 -10.11 -9.21
CA GLY A 290 -13.84 -8.95 -9.89
C GLY A 290 -13.64 -7.64 -9.11
N ALA A 291 -13.71 -7.68 -7.78
CA ALA A 291 -13.44 -6.54 -6.92
C ALA A 291 -11.95 -6.16 -6.94
N LEU A 292 -11.05 -7.13 -6.85
CA LEU A 292 -9.61 -6.89 -6.98
C LEU A 292 -9.25 -6.36 -8.36
N TYR A 293 -9.87 -6.88 -9.42
CA TYR A 293 -9.70 -6.36 -10.79
C TYR A 293 -10.18 -4.91 -10.91
N ALA A 294 -11.31 -4.58 -10.30
CA ALA A 294 -11.84 -3.21 -10.28
C ALA A 294 -10.89 -2.24 -9.58
N VAL A 295 -10.26 -2.67 -8.48
CA VAL A 295 -9.24 -1.91 -7.76
C VAL A 295 -7.97 -1.76 -8.62
N LEU A 296 -7.42 -2.87 -9.13
CA LEU A 296 -6.21 -2.91 -9.95
C LEU A 296 -6.31 -1.97 -11.16
N THR A 297 -7.40 -2.07 -11.93
CA THR A 297 -7.58 -1.32 -13.19
C THR A 297 -8.37 -0.01 -13.01
N ASN A 298 -8.56 0.43 -11.77
CA ASN A 298 -9.31 1.64 -11.37
C ASN A 298 -10.65 1.82 -12.10
N ARG A 299 -11.57 0.86 -11.94
CA ARG A 299 -12.89 0.87 -12.58
C ARG A 299 -13.91 1.76 -11.86
N HIS A 300 -13.48 2.94 -11.41
CA HIS A 300 -14.32 3.91 -10.68
C HIS A 300 -15.61 4.27 -11.42
N LYS A 301 -15.61 4.24 -12.76
CA LYS A 301 -16.79 4.54 -13.61
C LYS A 301 -17.93 3.55 -13.44
N TRP A 302 -17.69 2.36 -12.88
CA TRP A 302 -18.76 1.42 -12.55
C TRP A 302 -19.64 1.92 -11.41
N GLN A 303 -19.20 2.95 -10.66
CA GLN A 303 -19.90 3.52 -9.51
C GLN A 303 -20.19 2.45 -8.44
N LEU A 304 -19.26 1.51 -8.25
CA LEU A 304 -19.34 0.48 -7.23
C LEU A 304 -18.35 0.77 -6.09
N TYR A 305 -18.71 0.39 -4.88
CA TYR A 305 -17.84 0.33 -3.71
C TYR A 305 -18.07 -0.97 -2.93
N PHE A 306 -17.08 -1.37 -2.17
CA PHE A 306 -17.01 -2.70 -1.55
C PHE A 306 -17.19 -2.63 -0.04
N GLU A 307 -18.20 -3.32 0.47
CA GLU A 307 -18.42 -3.53 1.90
C GLU A 307 -17.91 -4.91 2.29
N VAL A 308 -17.03 -4.98 3.27
CA VAL A 308 -16.45 -6.23 3.78
C VAL A 308 -16.97 -6.44 5.21
N VAL A 309 -17.93 -7.33 5.39
CA VAL A 309 -18.54 -7.61 6.70
C VAL A 309 -17.99 -8.92 7.24
N GLY A 310 -17.95 -9.09 8.56
CA GLY A 310 -17.56 -10.37 9.15
C GLY A 310 -17.09 -10.26 10.60
N VAL A 311 -16.84 -11.39 11.23
CA VAL A 311 -16.33 -11.44 12.61
C VAL A 311 -14.84 -11.09 12.70
N ALA A 312 -14.34 -10.77 13.89
CA ALA A 312 -12.92 -10.55 14.10
C ALA A 312 -12.12 -11.82 13.77
N GLY A 313 -10.96 -11.65 13.11
CA GLY A 313 -10.11 -12.78 12.71
C GLY A 313 -10.61 -13.59 11.50
N ALA A 314 -11.59 -13.10 10.75
CA ALA A 314 -12.12 -13.81 9.58
C ALA A 314 -11.39 -13.52 8.25
N GLY A 315 -10.25 -12.82 8.27
CA GLY A 315 -9.49 -12.50 7.06
C GLY A 315 -9.97 -11.27 6.27
N LYS A 316 -10.83 -10.42 6.86
CA LYS A 316 -11.25 -9.13 6.26
C LYS A 316 -10.07 -8.21 5.96
N SER A 317 -9.15 -8.10 6.91
CA SER A 317 -7.93 -7.30 6.79
C SER A 317 -7.06 -7.78 5.62
N ILE A 318 -7.00 -9.09 5.39
CA ILE A 318 -6.25 -9.67 4.28
C ILE A 318 -6.80 -9.18 2.94
N PHE A 319 -8.13 -9.13 2.77
CA PHE A 319 -8.73 -8.62 1.54
C PHE A 319 -8.36 -7.16 1.26
N GLY A 320 -8.43 -6.31 2.29
CA GLY A 320 -8.05 -4.90 2.20
C GLY A 320 -6.56 -4.71 1.91
N GLU A 321 -5.68 -5.51 2.53
CA GLU A 321 -4.24 -5.44 2.26
C GLU A 321 -3.89 -5.95 0.85
N ILE A 322 -4.54 -7.00 0.34
CA ILE A 322 -4.37 -7.42 -1.06
C ILE A 322 -4.78 -6.28 -2.00
N ALA A 323 -5.95 -5.66 -1.77
CA ALA A 323 -6.42 -4.52 -2.57
C ALA A 323 -5.43 -3.34 -2.54
N LYS A 324 -4.85 -3.04 -1.38
CA LYS A 324 -3.82 -2.01 -1.21
C LYS A 324 -2.53 -2.36 -1.97
N VAL A 325 -2.07 -3.60 -1.86
CA VAL A 325 -0.84 -4.09 -2.51
C VAL A 325 -0.97 -4.00 -4.03
N ILE A 326 -2.05 -4.53 -4.62
CA ILE A 326 -2.27 -4.45 -6.08
C ILE A 326 -2.59 -3.04 -6.59
N ASN A 327 -2.96 -2.10 -5.71
CA ASN A 327 -3.12 -0.70 -6.07
C ASN A 327 -1.84 0.13 -5.85
N GLY A 328 -0.93 -0.31 -4.98
CA GLY A 328 0.21 0.45 -4.50
C GLY A 328 -0.17 1.43 -3.38
N ARG A 329 0.69 1.53 -2.36
CA ARG A 329 0.53 2.41 -1.20
C ARG A 329 0.41 3.88 -1.60
N GLY A 330 1.23 4.32 -2.55
CA GLY A 330 1.20 5.69 -3.08
C GLY A 330 -0.12 6.10 -3.73
N ASN A 331 -0.90 5.13 -4.22
CA ASN A 331 -2.21 5.37 -4.84
C ASN A 331 -3.39 5.12 -3.88
N THR A 332 -3.10 4.79 -2.63
CA THR A 332 -4.08 4.43 -1.60
C THR A 332 -4.11 5.47 -0.48
N THR A 333 -5.27 5.68 0.14
CA THR A 333 -5.42 6.47 1.37
C THR A 333 -6.47 5.84 2.28
N ILE A 334 -6.47 6.25 3.55
CA ILE A 334 -7.48 5.85 4.53
C ILE A 334 -8.48 6.99 4.73
N LEU A 335 -9.79 6.67 4.72
CA LEU A 335 -10.87 7.60 5.01
C LEU A 335 -12.15 6.82 5.37
N ASP A 336 -12.79 7.17 6.48
CA ASP A 336 -14.08 6.60 6.88
C ASP A 336 -15.25 7.27 6.17
N ILE A 337 -16.42 6.61 6.16
CA ILE A 337 -17.64 7.14 5.53
C ILE A 337 -17.95 8.58 5.96
N GLY A 338 -17.81 8.91 7.25
CA GLY A 338 -18.07 10.26 7.75
C GLY A 338 -17.13 11.34 7.18
N GLY A 339 -15.89 10.97 6.86
CA GLY A 339 -14.91 11.90 6.30
C GLY A 339 -15.23 12.32 4.85
N PHE A 340 -16.08 11.58 4.13
CA PHE A 340 -16.55 12.01 2.81
C PHE A 340 -17.47 13.24 2.85
N ASP A 341 -18.03 13.56 4.02
CA ASP A 341 -18.86 14.75 4.22
C ASP A 341 -18.03 15.94 4.76
N GLU A 342 -16.72 15.78 4.94
CA GLU A 342 -15.80 16.80 5.46
C GLU A 342 -14.78 17.24 4.40
N GLN A 343 -14.82 18.52 4.01
CA GLN A 343 -13.98 19.06 2.91
C GLN A 343 -12.47 18.97 3.15
N THR A 344 -12.04 19.06 4.42
CA THR A 344 -10.65 18.96 4.84
C THR A 344 -10.14 17.52 4.77
N GLU A 345 -10.96 16.57 5.21
CA GLU A 345 -10.65 15.14 5.12
C GLU A 345 -10.63 14.65 3.67
N LEU A 346 -11.54 15.14 2.82
CA LEU A 346 -11.53 14.89 1.38
C LEU A 346 -10.26 15.38 0.67
N ALA A 347 -9.43 16.23 1.27
CA ALA A 347 -8.13 16.57 0.68
C ALA A 347 -7.21 15.34 0.58
N LYS A 348 -7.38 14.33 1.45
CA LYS A 348 -6.57 13.10 1.47
C LYS A 348 -6.75 12.22 0.23
N ILE A 349 -7.90 12.33 -0.45
CA ILE A 349 -8.22 11.51 -1.63
C ILE A 349 -7.67 12.10 -2.94
N ILE A 350 -7.10 13.30 -2.91
CA ILE A 350 -6.57 13.95 -4.12
C ILE A 350 -5.42 13.10 -4.69
N GLY A 351 -5.58 12.69 -5.95
CA GLY A 351 -4.58 11.90 -6.67
C GLY A 351 -4.54 10.42 -6.29
N LYS A 352 -5.50 9.95 -5.46
CA LYS A 352 -5.62 8.55 -5.06
C LYS A 352 -6.62 7.80 -5.94
N SER A 353 -6.43 6.50 -6.10
CA SER A 353 -7.35 5.59 -6.82
C SER A 353 -8.07 4.61 -5.90
N LEU A 354 -7.55 4.36 -4.70
CA LEU A 354 -8.19 3.52 -3.69
C LEU A 354 -8.32 4.27 -2.37
N VAL A 355 -9.51 4.18 -1.80
CA VAL A 355 -9.79 4.64 -0.44
C VAL A 355 -10.20 3.43 0.39
N LEU A 356 -9.50 3.23 1.51
CA LEU A 356 -9.81 2.17 2.46
C LEU A 356 -10.39 2.76 3.75
N SER A 357 -11.36 2.07 4.34
CA SER A 357 -11.67 2.18 5.76
C SER A 357 -11.49 0.80 6.39
N PRO A 358 -10.27 0.49 6.91
CA PRO A 358 -9.95 -0.85 7.41
C PRO A 358 -10.80 -1.30 8.60
N GLU A 359 -11.26 -0.35 9.40
CA GLU A 359 -12.15 -0.59 10.55
C GLU A 359 -13.21 0.51 10.60
N GLN A 360 -14.22 0.40 9.74
CA GLN A 360 -15.28 1.39 9.63
C GLN A 360 -16.12 1.41 10.91
N PRO A 361 -16.17 2.55 11.64
CA PRO A 361 -17.09 2.69 12.75
C PRO A 361 -18.54 2.58 12.28
N TYR A 362 -19.43 2.20 13.20
CA TYR A 362 -20.86 2.20 12.93
C TYR A 362 -21.30 3.56 12.36
N TYR A 363 -21.98 3.54 11.22
CA TYR A 363 -22.47 4.73 10.55
C TYR A 363 -23.98 4.64 10.32
N CYS A 364 -24.68 5.74 10.58
CA CYS A 364 -26.10 5.89 10.27
C CYS A 364 -26.32 7.34 9.81
N GLY A 365 -26.47 7.54 8.50
CA GLY A 365 -26.56 8.87 7.89
C GLY A 365 -26.82 8.79 6.38
N ASN A 366 -26.91 9.96 5.73
CA ASN A 366 -27.23 10.07 4.31
C ASN A 366 -26.04 9.72 3.39
N ALA A 367 -24.80 9.84 3.89
CA ALA A 367 -23.56 9.58 3.16
C ALA A 367 -23.54 10.21 1.74
N ASP A 368 -24.04 11.43 1.60
CA ASP A 368 -24.15 12.10 0.30
C ASP A 368 -22.77 12.39 -0.30
N GLY A 369 -21.80 12.75 0.52
CA GLY A 369 -20.41 12.93 0.10
C GLY A 369 -19.83 11.66 -0.54
N LEU A 370 -20.05 10.50 0.08
CA LEU A 370 -19.63 9.19 -0.46
C LEU A 370 -20.30 8.90 -1.80
N LYS A 371 -21.61 9.19 -1.91
CA LYS A 371 -22.39 9.00 -3.15
C LYS A 371 -21.86 9.87 -4.29
N ARG A 372 -21.50 11.12 -4.01
CA ARG A 372 -20.91 12.04 -4.99
C ARG A 372 -19.52 11.59 -5.40
N ALA A 373 -18.66 11.28 -4.43
CA ALA A 373 -17.28 10.86 -4.67
C ALA A 373 -17.19 9.56 -5.49
N THR A 374 -18.01 8.56 -5.18
CA THR A 374 -18.07 7.28 -5.93
C THR A 374 -18.92 7.39 -7.20
N GLY A 375 -19.76 8.42 -7.32
CA GLY A 375 -20.58 8.70 -8.49
C GLY A 375 -19.85 9.40 -9.64
N GLY A 376 -18.63 9.91 -9.41
CA GLY A 376 -17.89 10.73 -10.36
C GLY A 376 -18.38 12.18 -10.42
N GLU A 377 -19.07 12.64 -9.39
CA GLU A 377 -19.49 14.03 -9.24
C GLU A 377 -18.41 14.86 -8.55
N ALA A 378 -18.43 16.18 -8.76
CA ALA A 378 -17.53 17.09 -8.05
C ALA A 378 -17.83 17.07 -6.54
N VAL A 379 -16.77 17.04 -5.73
CA VAL A 379 -16.80 17.25 -4.29
C VAL A 379 -15.95 18.47 -3.93
N GLY A 380 -16.41 19.27 -2.97
CA GLY A 380 -15.63 20.39 -2.47
C GLY A 380 -14.51 19.89 -1.56
N VAL A 381 -13.28 20.27 -1.86
CA VAL A 381 -12.10 19.92 -1.05
C VAL A 381 -11.37 21.17 -0.61
N ARG A 382 -10.78 21.13 0.58
CA ARG A 382 -10.04 22.27 1.14
C ARG A 382 -8.71 21.81 1.72
N LEU A 383 -7.63 22.18 1.02
CA LEU A 383 -6.28 22.09 1.57
C LEU A 383 -6.10 23.14 2.68
N LEU A 384 -5.35 22.78 3.72
CA LEU A 384 -5.04 23.70 4.82
C LEU A 384 -4.39 24.98 4.26
N TYR A 385 -4.86 26.14 4.76
CA TYR A 385 -4.39 27.47 4.37
C TYR A 385 -4.56 27.82 2.87
N LYS A 386 -5.35 27.06 2.12
CA LYS A 386 -5.72 27.34 0.73
C LYS A 386 -7.23 27.56 0.58
N GLN A 387 -7.61 28.15 -0.55
CA GLN A 387 -9.01 28.26 -0.94
C GLN A 387 -9.56 26.87 -1.31
N GLY A 388 -10.85 26.66 -1.03
CA GLY A 388 -11.53 25.44 -1.43
C GLY A 388 -11.61 25.34 -2.96
N ILE A 389 -11.54 24.12 -3.48
CA ILE A 389 -11.63 23.81 -4.90
C ILE A 389 -12.64 22.67 -5.12
N ASP A 390 -13.21 22.62 -6.32
CA ASP A 390 -13.95 21.44 -6.76
C ASP A 390 -12.97 20.37 -7.26
N TYR A 391 -13.14 19.15 -6.75
CA TYR A 391 -12.35 17.99 -7.13
C TYR A 391 -13.26 16.90 -7.68
N TYR A 392 -12.82 16.20 -8.72
CA TYR A 392 -13.55 15.07 -9.32
C TYR A 392 -12.81 13.76 -8.96
N PRO A 393 -13.27 13.02 -7.93
CA PRO A 393 -12.60 11.81 -7.49
C PRO A 393 -12.64 10.70 -8.55
N LYS A 394 -11.53 9.97 -8.66
CA LYS A 394 -11.40 8.78 -9.50
C LYS A 394 -11.01 7.58 -8.62
N ILE A 395 -11.86 7.31 -7.63
CA ILE A 395 -11.58 6.36 -6.55
C ILE A 395 -12.49 5.13 -6.62
N ILE A 396 -11.94 4.01 -6.17
CA ILE A 396 -12.70 2.89 -5.63
C ILE A 396 -12.68 3.02 -4.10
N PHE A 397 -13.84 2.80 -3.46
CA PHE A 397 -13.93 2.77 -2.00
C PHE A 397 -14.15 1.33 -1.52
N MET A 398 -13.41 0.92 -0.51
CA MET A 398 -13.59 -0.35 0.19
C MET A 398 -13.54 -0.11 1.69
N TYR A 399 -14.47 -0.69 2.43
CA TYR A 399 -14.48 -0.59 3.89
C TYR A 399 -14.79 -1.93 4.53
N ALA A 400 -14.19 -2.18 5.69
CA ALA A 400 -14.43 -3.36 6.48
C ALA A 400 -15.13 -2.99 7.80
N THR A 401 -16.13 -3.77 8.18
CA THR A 401 -16.96 -3.54 9.38
C THR A 401 -17.36 -4.86 10.02
N ASN A 402 -17.65 -4.84 11.32
CA ASN A 402 -18.20 -5.99 12.01
C ASN A 402 -19.72 -6.10 11.84
N ASN A 403 -20.40 -5.01 11.48
CA ASN A 403 -21.85 -4.98 11.29
C ASN A 403 -22.20 -4.28 9.98
N VAL A 404 -23.21 -4.81 9.29
CA VAL A 404 -23.72 -4.25 8.04
C VAL A 404 -24.17 -2.80 8.25
N ILE A 405 -23.71 -1.89 7.39
CA ILE A 405 -24.08 -0.48 7.44
C ILE A 405 -25.36 -0.26 6.62
N THR A 406 -26.32 0.43 7.25
CA THR A 406 -27.58 0.82 6.61
C THR A 406 -27.63 2.33 6.44
N PHE A 407 -27.77 2.79 5.19
CA PHE A 407 -27.89 4.21 4.87
C PHE A 407 -29.33 4.70 5.04
N THR A 408 -29.50 6.00 5.31
CA THR A 408 -30.83 6.55 5.61
C THR A 408 -31.74 6.63 4.39
N ASP A 409 -31.19 6.83 3.19
CA ASP A 409 -31.89 6.72 1.89
C ASP A 409 -32.42 5.28 1.64
N SER A 410 -31.99 4.30 2.44
CA SER A 410 -32.47 2.91 2.40
C SER A 410 -33.63 2.63 3.38
N ARG A 411 -34.04 3.60 4.20
CA ARG A 411 -35.08 3.41 5.25
C ARG A 411 -36.48 3.20 4.71
N ASP A 412 -36.76 3.58 3.46
CA ASP A 412 -38.08 3.39 2.82
C ASP A 412 -38.29 1.97 2.28
N GLY A 413 -37.38 1.03 2.54
CA GLY A 413 -37.50 -0.36 2.09
C GLY A 413 -37.42 -0.53 0.56
N ASN A 414 -37.14 0.55 -0.17
CA ASN A 414 -37.00 0.53 -1.61
C ASN A 414 -35.62 -0.03 -1.97
N GLN A 415 -35.59 -1.20 -2.61
CA GLN A 415 -34.35 -1.84 -3.09
C GLN A 415 -33.58 -0.97 -4.12
N ASN A 416 -34.16 0.16 -4.54
CA ASN A 416 -33.59 1.13 -5.47
C ASN A 416 -32.90 2.35 -4.83
N SER A 417 -32.58 2.33 -3.53
CA SER A 417 -31.81 3.45 -2.94
C SER A 417 -30.45 3.63 -3.65
N GLY A 418 -29.99 4.87 -3.78
CA GLY A 418 -28.79 5.20 -4.54
C GLY A 418 -27.53 4.50 -4.01
N HIS A 419 -27.49 4.17 -2.73
CA HIS A 419 -26.38 3.47 -2.09
C HIS A 419 -26.40 1.96 -2.34
N LEU A 420 -27.58 1.31 -2.25
CA LEU A 420 -27.69 -0.13 -2.40
C LEU A 420 -27.22 -0.62 -3.77
N ARG A 421 -27.53 0.10 -4.86
CA ARG A 421 -27.07 -0.25 -6.22
C ARG A 421 -25.55 -0.10 -6.41
N ARG A 422 -24.91 0.73 -5.58
CA ARG A 422 -23.46 1.01 -5.63
C ARG A 422 -22.66 0.10 -4.69
N LYS A 423 -23.30 -0.49 -3.69
CA LYS A 423 -22.66 -1.33 -2.68
C LYS A 423 -22.62 -2.79 -3.10
N VAL A 424 -21.43 -3.38 -3.16
CA VAL A 424 -21.26 -4.84 -3.25
C VAL A 424 -20.72 -5.33 -1.91
N THR A 425 -21.43 -6.26 -1.29
CA THR A 425 -21.13 -6.74 0.07
C THR A 425 -20.46 -8.12 -0.02
N PHE A 426 -19.34 -8.28 0.69
CA PHE A 426 -18.60 -9.53 0.85
C PHE A 426 -18.54 -9.89 2.33
N TYR A 427 -18.91 -11.13 2.64
CA TYR A 427 -19.09 -11.57 4.00
C TYR A 427 -18.07 -12.61 4.43
N PHE A 428 -17.47 -12.40 5.59
CA PHE A 428 -16.38 -13.19 6.13
C PHE A 428 -16.78 -13.71 7.51
N GLY A 429 -17.58 -14.78 7.55
CA GLY A 429 -18.07 -15.34 8.81
C GLY A 429 -17.21 -16.36 9.50
N ARG A 430 -16.25 -16.92 8.76
CA ARG A 430 -15.41 -17.98 9.29
C ARG A 430 -14.17 -17.36 9.89
N LYS A 431 -14.04 -17.47 11.21
CA LYS A 431 -12.78 -17.15 11.88
C LYS A 431 -11.69 -18.09 11.34
N ILE A 432 -10.53 -17.53 11.02
CA ILE A 432 -9.35 -18.32 10.69
C ILE A 432 -8.97 -19.09 11.98
N PRO A 433 -8.88 -20.44 11.94
CA PRO A 433 -8.47 -21.22 13.10
C PRO A 433 -7.12 -20.75 13.63
N ASP A 434 -6.96 -20.71 14.96
CA ASP A 434 -5.76 -20.12 15.58
C ASP A 434 -4.50 -20.97 15.29
N ASP A 435 -4.65 -22.26 15.01
CA ASP A 435 -3.59 -23.23 14.67
C ASP A 435 -3.07 -23.11 13.24
N VAL A 436 -3.86 -22.55 12.31
CA VAL A 436 -3.44 -22.31 10.92
C VAL A 436 -3.14 -20.83 10.65
N ARG A 437 -3.22 -19.99 11.68
CA ARG A 437 -2.95 -18.57 11.58
C ARG A 437 -1.47 -18.35 11.32
N ASP A 438 -1.19 -17.64 10.24
CA ASP A 438 0.15 -17.32 9.78
C ASP A 438 0.32 -15.80 9.84
N ASP A 439 1.15 -15.33 10.77
CA ASP A 439 1.35 -13.89 10.97
C ASP A 439 2.11 -13.24 9.80
N ASP A 440 2.86 -14.04 9.02
CA ASP A 440 3.59 -13.60 7.83
C ASP A 440 2.79 -13.78 6.53
N PHE A 441 1.51 -14.18 6.62
CA PHE A 441 0.68 -14.50 5.45
C PHE A 441 0.62 -13.36 4.43
N ILE A 442 0.55 -12.11 4.91
CA ILE A 442 0.52 -10.93 4.03
C ILE A 442 1.84 -10.75 3.28
N GLU A 443 2.99 -10.97 3.92
CA GLU A 443 4.29 -10.87 3.25
C GLU A 443 4.43 -11.95 2.17
N LYS A 444 3.93 -13.16 2.45
CA LYS A 444 3.87 -14.25 1.46
C LYS A 444 3.00 -13.88 0.26
N VAL A 445 1.81 -13.32 0.50
CA VAL A 445 0.91 -12.86 -0.58
C VAL A 445 1.50 -11.67 -1.35
N LYS A 446 2.24 -10.77 -0.71
CA LYS A 446 2.99 -9.71 -1.42
C LYS A 446 4.04 -10.29 -2.37
N GLY A 447 4.72 -11.36 -1.96
CA GLY A 447 5.66 -12.10 -2.82
C GLY A 447 5.01 -12.66 -4.11
N GLU A 448 3.68 -12.80 -4.13
CA GLU A 448 2.91 -13.32 -5.26
C GLU A 448 2.30 -12.23 -6.14
N ILE A 449 2.51 -10.94 -5.83
CA ILE A 449 1.78 -9.82 -6.47
C ILE A 449 1.84 -9.85 -8.00
N TYR A 450 3.00 -10.21 -8.58
CA TYR A 450 3.16 -10.32 -10.02
C TYR A 450 2.21 -11.39 -10.60
N GLY A 451 2.16 -12.58 -9.99
CA GLY A 451 1.23 -13.64 -10.34
C GLY A 451 -0.24 -13.26 -10.12
N ILE A 452 -0.56 -12.57 -9.02
CA ILE A 452 -1.94 -12.12 -8.73
C ILE A 452 -2.43 -11.17 -9.81
N ILE A 453 -1.62 -10.20 -10.22
CA ILE A 453 -1.98 -9.22 -11.26
C ILE A 453 -2.19 -9.92 -12.61
N HIS A 454 -1.26 -10.77 -13.03
CA HIS A 454 -1.43 -11.55 -14.27
C HIS A 454 -2.68 -12.44 -14.22
N ARG A 455 -2.95 -13.06 -13.08
CA ARG A 455 -4.16 -13.86 -12.89
C ARG A 455 -5.43 -13.04 -13.04
N LEU A 456 -5.50 -11.85 -12.43
CA LEU A 456 -6.66 -10.96 -12.54
C LEU A 456 -6.89 -10.52 -13.99
N LEU A 457 -5.83 -10.12 -14.70
CA LEU A 457 -5.89 -9.72 -16.10
C LEU A 457 -6.31 -10.87 -17.03
N ASN A 458 -5.79 -12.08 -16.78
CA ASN A 458 -6.14 -13.28 -17.55
C ASN A 458 -7.54 -13.82 -17.24
N THR A 459 -8.02 -13.64 -16.00
CA THR A 459 -9.39 -14.02 -15.61
C THR A 459 -10.42 -13.13 -16.28
N PHE A 460 -10.12 -11.83 -16.41
CA PHE A 460 -11.01 -10.83 -16.99
C PHE A 460 -10.33 -10.06 -18.14
N PRO A 461 -10.12 -10.71 -19.30
CA PRO A 461 -9.63 -10.03 -20.49
C PRO A 461 -10.59 -8.93 -20.96
N ASN A 462 -11.90 -9.09 -20.67
CA ASN A 462 -12.89 -8.04 -20.84
C ASN A 462 -13.35 -7.50 -19.47
N PRO A 463 -13.18 -6.19 -19.20
CA PRO A 463 -13.60 -5.57 -17.95
C PRO A 463 -15.07 -5.82 -17.57
N GLU A 464 -15.97 -5.92 -18.56
CA GLU A 464 -17.39 -6.13 -18.27
C GLU A 464 -17.67 -7.52 -17.66
N GLN A 465 -16.79 -8.52 -17.86
CA GLN A 465 -16.92 -9.83 -17.19
C GLN A 465 -16.73 -9.70 -15.67
N ALA A 466 -15.72 -8.93 -15.24
CA ALA A 466 -15.52 -8.63 -13.82
C ALA A 466 -16.71 -7.84 -13.24
N ARG A 467 -17.25 -6.89 -14.01
CA ARG A 467 -18.45 -6.15 -13.61
C ARG A 467 -19.67 -7.05 -13.48
N GLU A 468 -19.89 -7.96 -14.43
CA GLU A 468 -20.98 -8.93 -14.40
C GLU A 468 -20.87 -9.87 -13.19
N ALA A 469 -19.67 -10.34 -12.85
CA ALA A 469 -19.43 -11.13 -11.65
C ALA A 469 -19.85 -10.37 -10.38
N LEU A 470 -19.45 -9.10 -10.26
CA LEU A 470 -19.83 -8.23 -9.13
C LEU A 470 -21.35 -8.00 -9.05
N LEU A 471 -22.00 -7.69 -10.18
CA LEU A 471 -23.43 -7.46 -10.23
C LEU A 471 -24.24 -8.76 -10.00
N SER A 472 -23.72 -9.89 -10.47
CA SER A 472 -24.31 -11.21 -10.23
C SER A 472 -24.27 -11.53 -8.74
N HIS A 473 -23.13 -11.35 -8.08
CA HIS A 473 -22.98 -11.50 -6.63
C HIS A 473 -23.91 -10.56 -5.86
N GLN A 474 -23.97 -9.28 -6.25
CA GLN A 474 -24.86 -8.28 -5.64
C GLN A 474 -26.35 -8.69 -5.75
N LYS A 475 -26.79 -9.20 -6.91
CA LYS A 475 -28.19 -9.62 -7.16
C LYS A 475 -28.56 -10.93 -6.48
N GLN A 476 -27.68 -11.92 -6.55
CA GLN A 476 -27.91 -13.21 -5.91
C GLN A 476 -27.93 -13.05 -4.39
N GLY A 477 -27.26 -11.98 -3.91
CA GLY A 477 -27.29 -11.53 -2.55
C GLY A 477 -26.58 -12.52 -1.64
N GLU A 478 -25.80 -11.99 -0.74
CA GLU A 478 -25.60 -12.64 0.55
C GLU A 478 -26.92 -12.67 1.35
N ALA A 479 -28.11 -12.56 0.75
CA ALA A 479 -29.36 -12.84 1.43
C ALA A 479 -29.34 -14.25 2.07
N ILE A 480 -28.66 -15.21 1.45
CA ILE A 480 -28.48 -16.58 1.98
C ILE A 480 -27.36 -16.64 3.05
N GLU A 481 -26.32 -15.82 2.96
CA GLU A 481 -25.16 -15.81 3.87
C GLU A 481 -25.37 -14.89 5.09
N MET A 482 -25.98 -13.71 4.89
CA MET A 482 -26.61 -12.86 5.92
C MET A 482 -27.77 -13.57 6.61
N GLN A 483 -28.55 -14.43 5.92
CA GLN A 483 -29.46 -15.35 6.60
C GLN A 483 -28.65 -16.33 7.46
N ARG A 484 -27.60 -16.96 6.92
CA ARG A 484 -26.78 -17.97 7.65
C ARG A 484 -26.03 -17.46 8.86
N GLU A 485 -25.57 -16.22 8.90
CA GLU A 485 -24.93 -15.66 10.10
C GLU A 485 -25.85 -14.75 10.92
N SER A 486 -27.10 -14.54 10.47
CA SER A 486 -28.17 -14.17 11.40
C SER A 486 -28.58 -15.32 12.33
N ASN A 487 -27.92 -16.49 12.28
CA ASN A 487 -28.47 -17.72 12.85
C ASN A 487 -28.39 -17.91 14.35
N HIS A 488 -28.02 -16.94 15.18
CA HIS A 488 -28.57 -16.99 16.54
C HIS A 488 -30.10 -16.84 16.49
N LEU A 489 -30.64 -16.03 15.57
CA LEU A 489 -32.10 -15.84 15.45
C LEU A 489 -32.80 -17.04 14.80
N ILE A 490 -32.17 -17.71 13.83
CA ILE A 490 -32.70 -18.95 13.26
C ILE A 490 -32.50 -20.13 14.21
N SER A 491 -31.34 -20.26 14.87
CA SER A 491 -31.13 -21.25 15.94
C SER A 491 -32.18 -21.06 17.03
N PHE A 492 -32.37 -19.83 17.51
CA PHE A 492 -33.47 -19.47 18.40
C PHE A 492 -34.84 -19.87 17.83
N ALA A 493 -35.12 -19.58 16.56
CA ALA A 493 -36.38 -19.93 15.91
C ALA A 493 -36.62 -21.44 15.81
N THR A 494 -35.57 -22.28 15.74
CA THR A 494 -35.72 -23.74 15.66
C THR A 494 -36.45 -24.34 16.85
N HIS A 495 -36.41 -23.69 18.02
CA HIS A 495 -37.09 -24.14 19.24
C HIS A 495 -38.59 -23.81 19.27
N PHE A 496 -39.08 -23.06 18.28
CA PHE A 496 -40.47 -22.61 18.20
C PHE A 496 -41.18 -23.22 16.99
N LYS A 497 -42.50 -23.30 17.09
CA LYS A 497 -43.39 -23.73 16.01
C LYS A 497 -44.61 -22.82 15.93
N ILE A 498 -45.21 -22.77 14.74
CA ILE A 498 -46.47 -22.08 14.50
C ILE A 498 -47.60 -23.09 14.63
N ASP A 499 -48.41 -22.96 15.68
CA ASP A 499 -49.46 -23.92 16.01
C ASP A 499 -50.84 -23.23 16.02
N ASN A 500 -51.58 -23.41 14.93
CA ASN A 500 -52.93 -22.87 14.78
C ASN A 500 -54.00 -23.66 15.54
N SER A 501 -53.64 -24.84 16.08
CA SER A 501 -54.56 -25.74 16.78
C SER A 501 -54.60 -25.52 18.30
N LYS A 502 -53.58 -24.83 18.84
CA LYS A 502 -53.44 -24.55 20.28
C LYS A 502 -53.87 -23.13 20.65
N PRO A 503 -54.26 -22.90 21.92
CA PRO A 503 -54.53 -21.56 22.40
C PRO A 503 -53.28 -20.68 22.31
N ILE A 504 -53.43 -19.56 21.60
CA ILE A 504 -52.46 -18.50 21.40
C ILE A 504 -51.90 -18.05 22.76
N SER A 505 -50.61 -18.26 23.00
CA SER A 505 -50.02 -18.23 24.35
C SER A 505 -48.86 -17.24 24.51
N MET A 506 -48.08 -16.99 23.45
CA MET A 506 -46.94 -16.08 23.52
C MET A 506 -47.28 -14.66 23.07
N ARG A 507 -46.51 -13.70 23.56
CA ARG A 507 -46.53 -12.29 23.13
C ARG A 507 -45.15 -11.90 22.63
N TRP A 508 -45.07 -10.86 21.81
CA TRP A 508 -43.77 -10.29 21.43
C TRP A 508 -42.95 -9.86 22.66
N GLY A 509 -43.59 -9.22 23.64
CA GLY A 509 -42.89 -8.70 24.84
C GLY A 509 -41.99 -7.49 24.56
N SER A 510 -41.17 -7.14 25.55
CA SER A 510 -40.15 -6.07 25.51
C SER A 510 -39.16 -6.28 26.64
N THR A 511 -38.09 -5.48 26.72
CA THR A 511 -37.14 -5.50 27.87
C THR A 511 -37.81 -5.19 29.20
N ARG A 512 -38.92 -4.44 29.20
CA ARG A 512 -39.64 -3.98 30.40
C ARG A 512 -40.87 -4.84 30.74
N THR A 513 -41.10 -5.92 30.00
CA THR A 513 -42.26 -6.79 30.26
C THR A 513 -42.10 -7.56 31.57
N SER A 514 -43.17 -7.65 32.36
CA SER A 514 -43.22 -8.50 33.57
C SER A 514 -43.39 -10.00 33.24
N LEU A 515 -43.71 -10.32 31.98
CA LEU A 515 -43.78 -11.70 31.50
C LEU A 515 -42.40 -12.36 31.51
N ASN A 516 -42.37 -13.68 31.65
CA ASN A 516 -41.17 -14.51 31.57
C ASN A 516 -40.97 -15.09 30.16
N GLU A 517 -39.90 -15.85 29.99
CA GLU A 517 -39.40 -16.44 28.74
C GLU A 517 -40.43 -17.41 28.12
N SER A 518 -41.27 -18.04 28.95
CA SER A 518 -42.36 -18.93 28.47
C SER A 518 -43.49 -18.19 27.74
N LYS A 519 -43.65 -16.88 27.99
CA LYS A 519 -44.78 -16.06 27.49
C LYS A 519 -44.35 -14.85 26.67
N ALA A 520 -43.08 -14.46 26.68
CA ALA A 520 -42.55 -13.32 25.94
C ALA A 520 -41.38 -13.71 25.04
N LEU A 521 -41.61 -13.70 23.72
CA LEU A 521 -40.62 -14.11 22.71
C LEU A 521 -39.34 -13.27 22.78
N TYR A 522 -39.47 -11.96 22.89
CA TYR A 522 -38.28 -11.11 22.95
C TYR A 522 -37.49 -11.32 24.24
N LYS A 523 -38.13 -11.69 25.35
CA LYS A 523 -37.42 -11.98 26.60
C LYS A 523 -36.70 -13.33 26.54
N ALA A 524 -37.32 -14.34 25.94
CA ALA A 524 -36.67 -15.60 25.63
C ALA A 524 -35.46 -15.40 24.69
N TYR A 525 -35.60 -14.53 23.70
CA TYR A 525 -34.52 -14.20 22.78
C TYR A 525 -33.34 -13.49 23.47
N LEU A 526 -33.61 -12.54 24.37
CA LEU A 526 -32.56 -11.90 25.18
C LEU A 526 -31.82 -12.93 26.03
N PHE A 527 -32.55 -13.84 26.67
CA PHE A 527 -31.96 -14.91 27.48
C PHE A 527 -31.10 -15.86 26.64
N PHE A 528 -31.61 -16.30 25.49
CA PHE A 528 -30.85 -17.12 24.55
C PHE A 528 -29.55 -16.43 24.10
N CYS A 529 -29.63 -15.15 23.71
CA CYS A 529 -28.46 -14.36 23.31
C CYS A 529 -27.42 -14.23 24.44
N ASP A 530 -27.88 -14.07 25.69
CA ASP A 530 -27.01 -14.02 26.87
C ASP A 530 -26.23 -15.33 27.05
N CYS A 531 -26.92 -16.47 26.91
CA CYS A 531 -26.31 -17.79 27.04
C CYS A 531 -25.21 -18.03 25.99
N ILE A 532 -25.47 -17.68 24.73
CA ILE A 532 -24.49 -17.88 23.64
C ILE A 532 -23.48 -16.73 23.50
N GLY A 533 -23.47 -15.77 24.43
CA GLY A 533 -22.55 -14.62 24.42
C GLY A 533 -22.73 -13.67 23.22
N GLN A 534 -23.92 -13.61 22.62
CA GLN A 534 -24.22 -12.78 21.45
C GLN A 534 -25.00 -11.52 21.83
N LYS A 535 -24.74 -10.41 21.12
CA LYS A 535 -25.47 -9.16 21.35
C LYS A 535 -26.87 -9.25 20.73
N PRO A 536 -27.96 -9.02 21.50
CA PRO A 536 -29.31 -9.13 20.96
C PRO A 536 -29.65 -7.98 20.00
N LEU A 537 -30.50 -8.28 19.02
CA LEU A 537 -31.15 -7.29 18.17
C LEU A 537 -32.10 -6.42 19.00
N SER A 538 -32.33 -5.17 18.58
CA SER A 538 -33.37 -4.35 19.21
C SER A 538 -34.77 -4.92 18.93
N LEU A 539 -35.74 -4.64 19.81
CA LEU A 539 -37.11 -5.18 19.71
C LEU A 539 -37.74 -4.95 18.32
N GLN A 540 -37.51 -3.79 17.72
CA GLN A 540 -38.05 -3.46 16.40
C GLN A 540 -37.42 -4.34 15.30
N HIS A 541 -36.10 -4.54 15.34
CA HIS A 541 -35.39 -5.40 14.38
C HIS A 541 -35.75 -6.87 14.59
N PHE A 542 -35.84 -7.32 15.84
CA PHE A 542 -36.29 -8.68 16.17
C PHE A 542 -37.67 -8.98 15.60
N LYS A 543 -38.66 -8.10 15.81
CA LYS A 543 -40.01 -8.28 15.27
C LYS A 543 -40.06 -8.37 13.73
N ARG A 544 -39.18 -7.64 13.06
CA ARG A 544 -39.08 -7.63 11.60
C ARG A 544 -38.37 -8.88 11.06
N ALA A 545 -37.34 -9.36 11.76
CA ALA A 545 -36.48 -10.46 11.29
C ALA A 545 -36.99 -11.86 11.70
N PHE A 546 -37.64 -11.98 12.86
CA PHE A 546 -38.07 -13.28 13.41
C PHE A 546 -39.05 -14.07 12.50
N PRO A 547 -40.01 -13.44 11.78
CA PRO A 547 -40.88 -14.17 10.85
C PRO A 547 -40.12 -14.86 9.71
N GLU A 548 -39.08 -14.22 9.18
CA GLU A 548 -38.23 -14.82 8.14
C GLU A 548 -37.34 -15.93 8.73
N ALA A 549 -36.90 -15.77 9.98
CA ALA A 549 -36.14 -16.80 10.69
C ALA A 549 -36.98 -18.07 10.95
N LEU A 550 -38.26 -17.93 11.30
CA LEU A 550 -39.19 -19.06 11.44
C LEU A 550 -39.37 -19.83 10.12
N LYS A 551 -39.57 -19.11 9.00
CA LYS A 551 -39.63 -19.74 7.66
C LYS A 551 -38.35 -20.50 7.33
N ALA A 552 -37.19 -19.90 7.61
CA ALA A 552 -35.90 -20.53 7.40
C ALA A 552 -35.67 -21.76 8.30
N SER A 553 -36.29 -21.81 9.49
CA SER A 553 -36.26 -22.96 10.40
C SER A 553 -37.22 -24.10 10.02
N GLY A 554 -37.98 -23.96 8.92
CA GLY A 554 -38.92 -24.96 8.41
C GLY A 554 -40.40 -24.69 8.71
N GLU A 555 -40.74 -23.58 9.38
CA GLU A 555 -42.13 -23.22 9.71
C GLU A 555 -42.78 -22.44 8.54
N GLN A 556 -43.67 -23.08 7.79
CA GLN A 556 -44.30 -22.48 6.60
C GLN A 556 -45.63 -21.76 6.88
N ALA A 557 -46.17 -21.88 8.09
CA ALA A 557 -47.42 -21.23 8.47
C ALA A 557 -47.24 -19.73 8.71
N GLN A 558 -48.32 -18.96 8.58
CA GLN A 558 -48.28 -17.52 8.84
C GLN A 558 -48.41 -17.22 10.34
N ILE A 559 -47.67 -16.20 10.81
CA ILE A 559 -47.84 -15.66 12.16
C ILE A 559 -49.14 -14.86 12.20
N ILE A 560 -50.01 -15.19 13.16
CA ILE A 560 -51.28 -14.52 13.38
C ILE A 560 -51.19 -13.77 14.71
N GLU A 561 -51.48 -12.47 14.69
CA GLU A 561 -51.66 -11.66 15.89
C GLU A 561 -53.15 -11.58 16.24
N VAL A 562 -53.53 -12.08 17.41
CA VAL A 562 -54.91 -11.95 17.93
C VAL A 562 -54.92 -11.04 19.15
N MET A 563 -55.88 -10.13 19.19
CA MET A 563 -56.12 -9.27 20.33
C MET A 563 -56.96 -10.01 21.37
N LYS A 564 -56.40 -10.27 22.55
CA LYS A 564 -57.09 -10.92 23.67
C LYS A 564 -56.85 -10.13 24.94
N THR A 565 -57.92 -9.69 25.61
CA THR A 565 -57.84 -8.94 26.89
C THR A 565 -56.86 -7.75 26.82
N GLY A 566 -57.00 -6.91 25.80
CA GLY A 566 -56.18 -5.69 25.60
C GLY A 566 -54.73 -5.93 25.19
N ASN A 567 -54.32 -7.17 24.90
CA ASN A 567 -52.95 -7.51 24.53
C ASN A 567 -52.90 -8.32 23.24
N LYS A 568 -51.85 -8.10 22.43
CA LYS A 568 -51.58 -8.89 21.21
C LYS A 568 -50.86 -10.18 21.57
N THR A 569 -51.44 -11.30 21.17
CA THR A 569 -50.94 -12.66 21.38
C THR A 569 -50.70 -13.35 20.04
N LEU A 570 -49.73 -14.27 19.99
CA LEU A 570 -49.18 -14.90 18.77
C LEU A 570 -49.44 -16.41 18.75
N ASN A 571 -49.73 -16.97 17.58
CA ASN A 571 -49.87 -18.41 17.33
C ASN A 571 -48.53 -19.16 17.31
N ILE A 572 -47.59 -18.74 18.16
CA ILE A 572 -46.25 -19.30 18.28
C ILE A 572 -46.17 -19.98 19.64
N SER A 573 -45.58 -21.17 19.67
CA SER A 573 -45.32 -21.93 20.89
C SER A 573 -43.97 -22.63 20.82
N TYR A 574 -43.38 -22.96 21.97
CA TYR A 574 -42.20 -23.82 22.02
C TYR A 574 -42.55 -25.21 21.47
N LYS A 575 -41.59 -25.84 20.79
CA LYS A 575 -41.67 -27.27 20.45
C LYS A 575 -41.60 -28.12 21.73
N ASP A 576 -40.60 -27.83 22.56
CA ASP A 576 -40.46 -28.33 23.94
C ASP A 576 -39.80 -27.25 24.80
N TYR A 577 -40.53 -26.67 25.75
CA TYR A 577 -40.03 -25.56 26.56
C TYR A 577 -38.94 -26.00 27.55
N GLN A 578 -39.12 -27.15 28.21
CA GLN A 578 -38.22 -27.57 29.29
C GLN A 578 -36.87 -27.96 28.70
N SER A 579 -36.88 -28.80 27.67
CA SER A 579 -35.65 -29.22 26.97
C SER A 579 -34.90 -28.03 26.38
N THR A 580 -35.62 -27.04 25.83
CA THR A 580 -35.00 -25.83 25.26
C THR A 580 -34.28 -24.98 26.33
N MET A 581 -34.90 -24.80 27.50
CA MET A 581 -34.30 -23.99 28.56
C MET A 581 -33.07 -24.66 29.18
N ASP A 582 -33.08 -26.00 29.28
CA ASP A 582 -31.94 -26.77 29.77
C ASP A 582 -30.79 -26.73 28.74
N GLU A 583 -31.09 -26.92 27.45
CA GLU A 583 -30.12 -26.79 26.34
C GLU A 583 -29.42 -25.43 26.32
N TRP A 584 -30.17 -24.33 26.51
CA TRP A 584 -29.58 -22.99 26.51
C TRP A 584 -28.74 -22.69 27.75
N ARG A 585 -28.96 -23.37 28.89
CA ARG A 585 -28.20 -23.11 30.12
C ARG A 585 -26.91 -23.92 30.21
N ASP A 586 -26.86 -25.06 29.53
CA ASP A 586 -25.75 -26.02 29.60
C ASP A 586 -24.73 -25.87 28.46
N GLY A 587 -25.01 -25.04 27.44
CA GLY A 587 -24.11 -24.70 26.33
C GLY A 587 -23.67 -23.24 26.38
#